data_AF-A0A6G3ZJP0-F1
#
_entry.id   AF-A0A6G3ZJP0-F1
#
_cell.length_a   1.000
_cell.length_b   1.000
_cell.length_c   1.000
_cell.angle_alpha   90.00
_cell.angle_beta   90.00
_cell.angle_gamma   90.00
#
_symmetry.space_group_name_H-M   'P 1'
#
loop_
_entity.id
_entity.type
_entity.pdbx_description
1 polymer ?
#
loop_
_entity_poly.entity_id
_entity_poly.type
_entity_poly.pdbx_seq_one_letter_code
_entity_poly.pdbx_strand_id
1 'polypeptide(L)'
;MTHHRVGQQFESEMTPELTEALESFDRVVEIAEWCADKCIESGPQMAECARLCEDLADLASLNEKFIARDSINGPEIAEAFLRVAQQGLPILQQHQQMPHVQETYEAVTQAMDATEKLLHSIGGTQGQTMGIREQVGQQGGQMGQMGQSFQGGQSY
;
A
#
# COMPACT_ATOMS: atom_id res chain seq x y z
N MET A 1 18.49 -27.56 -10.40
CA MET A 1 18.58 -26.08 -10.51
C MET A 1 19.67 -25.62 -9.56
N THR A 2 20.63 -24.80 -10.00
CA THR A 2 21.70 -24.30 -9.12
C THR A 2 21.13 -23.19 -8.22
N HIS A 3 21.50 -23.17 -6.94
CA HIS A 3 21.03 -22.18 -5.96
C HIS A 3 21.12 -20.73 -6.45
N HIS A 4 22.15 -20.42 -7.22
CA HIS A 4 22.35 -19.10 -7.84
C HIS A 4 21.22 -18.69 -8.80
N ARG A 5 20.65 -19.64 -9.56
CA ARG A 5 19.59 -19.37 -10.53
C ARG A 5 18.23 -19.15 -9.86
N VAL A 6 18.00 -19.83 -8.73
CA VAL A 6 16.82 -19.62 -7.89
C VAL A 6 16.89 -18.26 -7.20
N GLY A 7 18.07 -17.86 -6.69
CA GLY A 7 18.27 -16.53 -6.13
C GLY A 7 18.01 -15.40 -7.14
N GLN A 8 18.52 -15.52 -8.37
CA GLN A 8 18.29 -14.53 -9.42
C GLN A 8 16.83 -14.42 -9.88
N GLN A 9 16.07 -15.54 -9.89
CA GLN A 9 14.64 -15.48 -10.18
C GLN A 9 13.86 -14.80 -9.05
N PHE A 10 14.18 -15.11 -7.80
CA PHE A 10 13.56 -14.48 -6.63
C PHE A 10 13.81 -12.96 -6.58
N GLU A 11 15.04 -12.52 -6.84
CA GLU A 11 15.39 -11.10 -6.93
C GLU A 11 14.63 -10.38 -8.06
N SER A 12 14.35 -11.07 -9.17
CA SER A 12 13.59 -10.49 -10.29
C SER A 12 12.08 -10.35 -10.02
N GLU A 13 11.55 -11.07 -9.02
CA GLU A 13 10.15 -11.00 -8.60
C GLU A 13 9.91 -9.88 -7.58
N MET A 14 10.97 -9.36 -6.92
CA MET A 14 10.87 -8.21 -6.02
C MET A 14 11.07 -6.91 -6.79
N THR A 15 10.00 -6.12 -6.94
CA THR A 15 10.13 -4.78 -7.55
C THR A 15 10.89 -3.84 -6.61
N PRO A 16 11.57 -2.80 -7.13
CA PRO A 16 12.24 -1.81 -6.29
C PRO A 16 11.33 -1.18 -5.23
N GLU A 17 10.08 -0.90 -5.59
CA GLU A 17 9.07 -0.32 -4.68
C GLU A 17 8.68 -1.31 -3.57
N LEU A 18 8.63 -2.61 -3.88
CA LEU A 18 8.36 -3.66 -2.90
C LEU A 18 9.49 -3.75 -1.88
N THR A 19 10.73 -3.75 -2.37
CA THR A 19 11.93 -3.79 -1.53
C THR A 19 12.01 -2.55 -0.64
N GLU A 20 11.82 -1.35 -1.20
CA GLU A 20 11.83 -0.09 -0.46
C GLU A 20 10.76 -0.07 0.64
N ALA A 21 9.56 -0.57 0.36
CA ALA A 21 8.49 -0.66 1.36
C ALA A 21 8.83 -1.66 2.48
N LEU A 22 9.35 -2.85 2.14
CA LEU A 22 9.75 -3.86 3.14
C LEU A 22 10.87 -3.34 4.06
N GLU A 23 11.92 -2.76 3.49
CA GLU A 23 13.03 -2.17 4.27
C GLU A 23 12.54 -1.00 5.16
N SER A 24 11.58 -0.22 4.67
CA SER A 24 11.03 0.90 5.44
C SER A 24 10.14 0.41 6.60
N PHE A 25 9.35 -0.65 6.40
CA PHE A 25 8.55 -1.23 7.47
C PHE A 25 9.42 -1.87 8.56
N ASP A 26 10.46 -2.61 8.19
CA ASP A 26 11.42 -3.21 9.14
C ASP A 26 12.04 -2.13 10.03
N ARG A 27 12.48 -1.03 9.41
CA ARG A 27 12.97 0.14 10.14
C ARG A 27 11.93 0.75 11.07
N VAL A 28 10.67 0.88 10.65
CA VAL A 28 9.60 1.44 11.51
C VAL A 28 9.34 0.53 12.70
N VAL A 29 9.32 -0.80 12.52
CA VAL A 29 9.15 -1.75 13.64
C VAL A 29 10.24 -1.51 14.69
N GLU A 30 11.50 -1.58 14.30
CA GLU A 30 12.62 -1.45 15.24
C GLU A 30 12.63 -0.10 15.97
N ILE A 31 12.49 1.00 15.22
CA ILE A 31 12.62 2.35 15.78
C ILE A 31 11.39 2.75 16.60
N ALA A 32 10.18 2.37 16.17
CA ALA A 32 8.96 2.72 16.89
C ALA A 32 8.83 1.91 18.19
N GLU A 33 9.18 0.62 18.21
CA GLU A 33 9.24 -0.17 19.46
C GLU A 33 10.22 0.46 20.45
N TRP A 34 11.42 0.80 19.97
CA TRP A 34 12.41 1.49 20.81
C TRP A 34 11.91 2.84 21.32
N CYS A 35 11.23 3.62 20.49
CA CYS A 35 10.67 4.91 20.89
C CYS A 35 9.55 4.75 21.91
N ALA A 36 8.70 3.73 21.79
CA ALA A 36 7.67 3.42 22.76
C ALA A 36 8.29 3.17 24.15
N ASP A 37 9.32 2.31 24.21
CA ASP A 37 10.07 2.05 25.45
C ASP A 37 10.65 3.34 26.06
N LYS A 38 11.26 4.20 25.25
CA LYS A 38 11.82 5.49 25.72
C LYS A 38 10.76 6.48 26.16
N CYS A 39 9.59 6.47 25.52
CA CYS A 39 8.45 7.26 25.97
C CYS A 39 7.94 6.77 27.33
N ILE A 40 7.83 5.45 27.54
CA ILE A 40 7.41 4.86 28.82
C ILE A 40 8.40 5.23 29.94
N GLU A 41 9.71 5.11 29.70
CA GLU A 41 10.76 5.51 30.65
C GLU A 41 10.69 6.99 31.02
N SER A 42 10.25 7.85 30.09
CA SER A 42 10.20 9.30 30.27
C SER A 42 9.02 9.77 31.13
N GLY A 43 7.99 8.94 31.32
CA GLY A 43 6.87 9.22 32.23
C GLY A 43 5.52 9.50 31.55
N PRO A 44 4.46 9.76 32.35
CA PRO A 44 3.07 9.74 31.88
C PRO A 44 2.74 10.80 30.82
N GLN A 45 3.51 11.89 30.74
CA GLN A 45 3.35 12.91 29.70
C GLN A 45 3.66 12.41 28.29
N MET A 46 4.35 11.27 28.16
CA MET A 46 4.69 10.65 26.88
C MET A 46 3.77 9.48 26.51
N ALA A 47 2.74 9.18 27.31
CA ALA A 47 1.90 7.99 27.14
C ALA A 47 1.11 7.95 25.82
N GLU A 48 0.82 9.10 25.23
CA GLU A 48 0.20 9.16 23.89
C GLU A 48 1.21 8.83 22.79
N CYS A 49 2.42 9.39 22.85
CA CYS A 49 3.49 9.07 21.91
C CYS A 49 3.89 7.59 21.99
N ALA A 50 3.94 7.01 23.20
CA ALA A 50 4.24 5.58 23.38
C ALA A 50 3.22 4.69 22.66
N ARG A 51 1.92 4.90 22.90
CA ARG A 51 0.85 4.12 22.26
C ARG A 51 0.84 4.27 20.74
N LEU A 52 1.07 5.49 20.24
CA LEU A 52 1.19 5.71 18.81
C LEU A 52 2.37 4.92 18.21
N CYS A 53 3.53 4.91 18.88
CA CYS A 53 4.68 4.18 18.39
C CYS A 53 4.43 2.66 18.38
N GLU A 54 3.73 2.12 19.39
CA GLU A 54 3.24 0.73 19.38
C GLU A 54 2.29 0.46 18.20
N ASP A 55 1.29 1.32 17.98
CA ASP A 55 0.34 1.19 16.86
C ASP A 55 1.07 1.18 15.50
N LEU A 56 2.09 2.03 15.34
CA LEU A 56 2.90 2.12 14.12
C LEU A 56 3.78 0.88 13.91
N ALA A 57 4.41 0.37 14.97
CA ALA A 57 5.20 -0.85 14.93
C ALA A 57 4.33 -2.06 14.55
N ASP A 58 3.16 -2.20 15.17
CA ASP A 58 2.23 -3.29 14.89
C ASP A 58 1.75 -3.27 13.43
N LEU A 59 1.37 -2.09 12.92
CA LEU A 59 0.95 -1.93 11.54
C LEU A 59 2.09 -2.16 10.53
N ALA A 60 3.30 -1.70 10.84
CA ALA A 60 4.47 -1.97 10.01
C ALA A 60 4.77 -3.47 9.94
N SER A 61 4.81 -4.15 11.09
CA SER A 61 5.03 -5.60 11.16
C SER A 61 3.93 -6.39 10.43
N LEU A 62 2.68 -5.92 10.49
CA LEU A 62 1.59 -6.55 9.75
C LEU A 62 1.75 -6.37 8.23
N ASN A 63 2.17 -5.19 7.78
CA ASN A 63 2.45 -4.91 6.38
C ASN A 63 3.54 -5.84 5.84
N GLU A 64 4.67 -6.00 6.54
CA GLU A 64 5.74 -6.93 6.13
C GLU A 64 5.21 -8.34 5.90
N LYS A 65 4.46 -8.87 6.88
CA LYS A 65 3.89 -10.22 6.82
C LYS A 65 2.93 -10.40 5.65
N PHE A 66 2.21 -9.35 5.26
CA PHE A 66 1.24 -9.40 4.17
C PHE A 66 1.90 -9.23 2.81
N ILE A 67 2.88 -8.33 2.71
CA ILE A 67 3.66 -8.06 1.52
C ILE A 67 4.52 -9.28 1.17
N ALA A 68 5.25 -9.85 2.14
CA ALA A 68 6.16 -10.99 1.91
C ALA A 68 5.47 -12.26 1.41
N ARG A 69 4.15 -12.36 1.53
CA ARG A 69 3.34 -13.50 1.06
C ARG A 69 2.38 -13.15 -0.08
N ASP A 70 2.53 -11.97 -0.70
CA ASP A 70 1.66 -11.47 -1.77
C ASP A 70 0.16 -11.58 -1.41
N SER A 71 -0.19 -11.09 -0.22
CA SER A 71 -1.56 -11.15 0.28
C SER A 71 -2.47 -10.22 -0.54
N ILE A 72 -3.63 -10.73 -0.97
CA ILE A 72 -4.69 -9.92 -1.60
C ILE A 72 -5.17 -8.76 -0.70
N ASN A 73 -5.01 -8.91 0.62
CA ASN A 73 -5.39 -7.88 1.59
C ASN A 73 -4.27 -6.85 1.84
N GLY A 74 -3.10 -7.00 1.20
CA GLY A 74 -1.94 -6.12 1.37
C GLY A 74 -2.27 -4.63 1.18
N PRO A 75 -2.93 -4.21 0.08
CA PRO A 75 -3.25 -2.81 -0.15
C PRO A 75 -4.09 -2.16 0.97
N GLU A 76 -5.06 -2.88 1.52
CA GLU A 76 -5.92 -2.35 2.59
C GLU A 76 -5.16 -2.16 3.91
N ILE A 77 -4.20 -3.02 4.20
CA ILE A 77 -3.32 -2.89 5.38
C ILE A 77 -2.30 -1.76 5.20
N ALA A 78 -1.78 -1.57 3.98
CA ALA A 78 -0.92 -0.45 3.62
C ALA A 78 -1.65 0.90 3.76
N GLU A 79 -2.90 0.99 3.28
CA GLU A 79 -3.76 2.16 3.48
C GLU A 79 -4.07 2.42 4.96
N ALA A 80 -4.25 1.37 5.77
CA ALA A 80 -4.42 1.51 7.21
C ALA A 80 -3.18 2.12 7.88
N PHE A 81 -1.98 1.66 7.52
CA PHE A 81 -0.72 2.26 7.98
C PHE A 81 -0.64 3.74 7.61
N LEU A 82 -0.88 4.11 6.35
CA LEU A 82 -0.87 5.51 5.90
C LEU A 82 -1.82 6.38 6.72
N ARG A 83 -3.06 5.92 6.95
CA ARG A 83 -4.05 6.67 7.74
C ARG A 83 -3.62 6.88 9.18
N VAL A 84 -3.06 5.84 9.83
CA VAL A 84 -2.62 5.94 11.23
C VAL A 84 -1.37 6.80 11.34
N ALA A 85 -0.39 6.61 10.45
CA ALA A 85 0.81 7.44 10.38
C ALA A 85 0.47 8.92 10.19
N GLN A 86 -0.38 9.25 9.22
CA GLN A 86 -0.79 10.63 8.95
C GLN A 86 -1.50 11.28 10.14
N GLN A 87 -2.37 10.54 10.85
CA GLN A 87 -3.02 11.02 12.06
C GLN A 87 -2.06 11.16 13.25
N GLY A 88 -1.01 10.33 13.29
CA GLY A 88 0.00 10.32 14.34
C GLY A 88 1.14 11.32 14.19
N LEU A 89 1.45 11.79 12.96
CA LEU A 89 2.54 12.73 12.72
C LEU A 89 2.52 13.97 13.63
N PRO A 90 1.38 14.63 13.92
CA PRO A 90 1.34 15.76 14.86
C PRO A 90 1.83 15.41 16.28
N ILE A 91 1.57 14.19 16.76
CA ILE A 91 2.02 13.71 18.07
C ILE A 91 3.55 13.54 18.07
N LEU A 92 4.11 12.95 17.00
CA LEU A 92 5.56 12.83 16.84
C LEU A 92 6.22 14.21 16.73
N GLN A 93 5.63 15.14 15.96
CA GLN A 93 6.13 16.51 15.81
C GLN A 93 6.16 17.28 17.14
N GLN A 94 5.16 17.09 18.01
CA GLN A 94 5.11 17.71 19.33
C GLN A 94 6.35 17.38 20.18
N HIS A 95 6.90 16.17 20.02
CA HIS A 95 8.03 15.66 20.81
C HIS A 95 9.32 15.49 20.01
N GLN A 96 9.40 15.99 18.77
CA GLN A 96 10.50 15.76 17.83
C GLN A 96 11.88 16.26 18.33
N GLN A 97 11.92 17.12 19.36
CA GLN A 97 13.18 17.55 19.99
C GLN A 97 13.88 16.39 20.73
N MET A 98 13.16 15.31 21.04
CA MET A 98 13.72 14.12 21.69
C MET A 98 14.28 13.17 20.61
N PRO A 99 15.54 12.70 20.72
CA PRO A 99 16.18 11.94 19.64
C PRO A 99 15.40 10.69 19.19
N HIS A 100 14.83 9.92 20.12
CA HIS A 100 14.05 8.73 19.77
C HIS A 100 12.75 9.05 19.00
N VAL A 101 12.12 10.19 19.30
CA VAL A 101 10.95 10.66 18.57
C VAL A 101 11.33 11.19 17.20
N GLN A 102 12.45 11.93 17.09
CA GLN A 102 12.94 12.42 15.81
C GLN A 102 13.21 11.28 14.83
N GLU A 103 13.92 10.25 15.28
CA GLU A 103 14.26 9.11 14.42
C GLU A 103 13.01 8.31 14.02
N THR A 104 12.03 8.20 14.92
CA THR A 104 10.72 7.59 14.60
C THR A 104 9.98 8.41 13.54
N TYR A 105 9.96 9.74 13.69
CA TYR A 105 9.33 10.62 12.71
C TYR A 105 9.95 10.43 11.31
N GLU A 106 11.27 10.41 11.22
CA GLU A 106 11.99 10.21 9.96
C GLU A 106 11.67 8.83 9.35
N ALA A 107 11.74 7.76 10.14
CA ALA A 107 11.42 6.40 9.69
C ALA A 107 9.97 6.28 9.19
N VAL A 108 9.01 6.85 9.92
CA VAL A 108 7.59 6.81 9.57
C VAL A 108 7.32 7.59 8.28
N THR A 109 7.88 8.80 8.13
CA THR A 109 7.70 9.58 6.89
C THR A 109 8.29 8.88 5.67
N GLN A 110 9.46 8.25 5.82
CA GLN A 110 10.06 7.43 4.75
C GLN A 110 9.16 6.23 4.40
N ALA A 111 8.62 5.53 5.39
CA ALA A 111 7.73 4.41 5.17
C ALA A 111 6.41 4.84 4.52
N MET A 112 5.87 6.03 4.84
CA MET A 112 4.70 6.58 4.16
C MET A 112 4.98 6.78 2.67
N ASP A 113 6.09 7.44 2.32
CA ASP A 113 6.48 7.66 0.92
C ASP A 113 6.66 6.34 0.15
N ALA A 114 7.34 5.35 0.75
CA ALA A 114 7.53 4.03 0.17
C ALA A 114 6.20 3.29 -0.04
N THR A 115 5.29 3.40 0.93
CA THR A 115 3.96 2.78 0.88
C THR A 115 3.11 3.39 -0.24
N GLU A 116 3.13 4.72 -0.40
CA GLU A 116 2.44 5.40 -1.50
C GLU A 116 2.95 4.94 -2.87
N LYS A 117 4.28 4.87 -3.06
CA LYS A 117 4.89 4.36 -4.29
C LYS A 117 4.45 2.93 -4.59
N LEU A 118 4.46 2.06 -3.59
CA LEU A 118 4.02 0.66 -3.71
C LEU A 118 2.54 0.56 -4.10
N LEU A 119 1.65 1.31 -3.42
CA LEU A 119 0.24 1.32 -3.76
C LEU A 119 -0.01 1.86 -5.17
N HIS A 120 0.74 2.86 -5.61
CA HIS A 120 0.68 3.37 -6.98
C HIS A 120 1.13 2.34 -8.02
N SER A 121 2.19 1.56 -7.74
CA SER A 121 2.69 0.54 -8.67
C SER A 121 1.69 -0.62 -8.81
N ILE A 122 1.02 -1.00 -7.73
CA ILE A 122 -0.01 -2.05 -7.74
C ILE A 122 -1.30 -1.53 -8.41
N GLY A 123 -1.76 -0.33 -8.06
CA GLY A 123 -2.98 0.29 -8.57
C GLY A 123 -2.92 0.69 -10.05
N GLY A 124 -1.73 1.07 -10.55
CA GLY A 124 -1.48 1.34 -11.98
C GLY A 124 -1.74 0.11 -12.86
N THR A 125 -1.63 -1.09 -12.30
CA THR A 125 -1.87 -2.36 -12.99
C THR A 125 -3.36 -2.73 -13.05
N GLN A 126 -4.16 -2.36 -12.03
CA GLN A 126 -5.61 -2.59 -12.04
C GLN A 126 -6.38 -1.66 -13.00
N GLY A 127 -5.88 -0.44 -13.26
CA GLY A 127 -6.50 0.51 -14.19
C GLY A 127 -6.53 0.05 -15.65
N GLN A 128 -5.61 -0.81 -16.08
CA GLN A 128 -5.55 -1.29 -17.47
C GLN A 128 -6.62 -2.35 -17.81
N THR A 129 -7.16 -3.06 -16.82
CA THR A 129 -8.20 -4.07 -17.07
C THR A 129 -9.60 -3.45 -17.21
N MET A 130 -9.86 -2.31 -16.56
CA MET A 130 -11.13 -1.57 -16.70
C MET A 130 -11.22 -0.77 -18.00
N GLY A 131 -10.09 -0.24 -18.51
CA GLY A 131 -10.07 0.51 -19.78
C GLY A 131 -10.34 -0.33 -21.03
N ILE A 132 -9.96 -1.61 -21.03
CA ILE A 132 -10.21 -2.52 -22.16
C ILE A 132 -11.70 -2.88 -22.27
N ARG A 133 -12.44 -2.90 -21.15
CA ARG A 133 -13.88 -3.23 -21.15
C ARG A 133 -14.75 -2.11 -21.74
N GLU A 134 -14.38 -0.84 -21.57
CA GLU A 134 -15.12 0.29 -22.16
C GLU A 134 -14.87 0.46 -23.66
N GLN A 135 -13.68 0.11 -24.17
CA GLN A 135 -13.40 0.21 -25.61
C GLN A 135 -14.09 -0.86 -26.47
N VAL A 136 -14.38 -2.04 -25.92
CA VAL A 136 -15.11 -3.11 -26.63
C VAL A 136 -16.61 -2.83 -26.69
N GLY A 137 -17.17 -2.04 -25.76
CA GLY A 137 -18.60 -1.69 -25.74
C GLY A 137 -19.02 -0.67 -26.81
N GLN A 138 -18.09 0.16 -27.28
CA GLN A 138 -18.43 1.28 -28.19
C GLN A 138 -18.44 0.89 -29.68
N GLN A 139 -17.85 -0.25 -30.06
CA GLN A 139 -17.78 -0.69 -31.46
C GLN A 139 -18.91 -1.65 -31.88
N GLY A 140 -19.67 -2.19 -30.92
CA GLY A 140 -20.78 -3.14 -31.19
C GLY A 140 -22.15 -2.50 -31.48
N GLY A 141 -22.29 -1.17 -31.33
CA GLY A 141 -23.59 -0.48 -31.38
C GLY A 141 -24.14 -0.13 -32.76
N GLN A 142 -23.41 -0.35 -33.86
CA GLN A 142 -23.77 0.22 -35.17
C GLN A 142 -24.23 -0.79 -36.24
N MET A 143 -24.34 -2.09 -35.94
CA MET A 143 -24.79 -3.13 -36.89
C MET A 143 -26.18 -3.72 -36.59
N GLY A 144 -27.08 -2.96 -35.93
CA GLY A 144 -28.41 -3.43 -35.53
C GLY A 144 -29.60 -2.97 -36.38
N GLN A 145 -29.41 -2.08 -37.37
CA GLN A 145 -30.53 -1.40 -38.04
C GLN A 145 -30.53 -1.62 -39.56
N MET A 146 -30.61 -2.88 -40.00
CA MET A 146 -30.93 -3.21 -41.39
C MET A 146 -31.72 -4.51 -41.45
N GLY A 147 -33.04 -4.43 -41.26
CA GLY A 147 -33.90 -5.60 -41.41
C GLY A 147 -35.28 -5.46 -40.81
N GLN A 148 -36.15 -4.64 -41.41
CA GLN A 148 -37.61 -4.88 -41.41
C GLN A 148 -38.34 -3.88 -42.30
N SER A 149 -38.71 -4.31 -43.51
CA SER A 149 -39.97 -3.94 -44.19
C SER A 149 -39.98 -4.52 -45.61
N PHE A 150 -40.27 -5.82 -45.74
CA PHE A 150 -40.74 -6.39 -47.01
C PHE A 150 -41.50 -7.71 -46.75
N GLN A 151 -42.83 -7.64 -46.65
CA GLN A 151 -43.75 -8.63 -47.27
C GLN A 151 -45.21 -8.28 -46.98
N GLY A 152 -46.03 -8.26 -48.03
CA GLY A 152 -47.48 -8.28 -47.89
C GLY A 152 -48.28 -7.71 -49.07
N GLY A 153 -48.08 -8.19 -50.30
CA GLY A 153 -49.16 -8.30 -51.30
C GLY A 153 -49.76 -9.71 -51.20
N GLN A 154 -50.99 -10.04 -51.58
CA GLN A 154 -51.99 -9.35 -52.39
C GLN A 154 -53.35 -10.09 -52.22
N SER A 155 -54.43 -9.31 -52.33
CA SER A 155 -55.81 -9.55 -52.78
C SER A 155 -56.51 -10.94 -52.90
N TYR A 156 -57.82 -10.84 -52.63
CA TYR A 156 -59.00 -11.68 -52.94
C TYR A 156 -59.44 -12.72 -51.91
#